data_AF-A0A554UR99-F1
#
_entry.id   AF-A0A554UR99-F1
#
_cell.length_a   1.000
_cell.length_b   1.000
_cell.length_c   1.000
_cell.angle_alpha   90.00
_cell.angle_beta   90.00
_cell.angle_gamma   90.00
#
_symmetry.space_group_name_H-M   'P 1'
#
loop_
_entity.id
_entity.type
_entity.pdbx_description
1 polymer ?
#
loop_
_entity_poly.entity_id
_entity_poly.type
_entity_poly.pdbx_seq_one_letter_code
_entity_poly.pdbx_strand_id
1 'polypeptide(L)'
;MAPTKLAAATALLAIVLAACSGNTQQSASPTTSATSSKPTGTAFPTSSVSSTPINSLPSLDGCVEDGLNVATWNTLPDGGGPDHPITTGTVSDVVPKPGRCFDTVTFQLDTSDPVGYRAAYVPQVTQAGSGRVIPVDGGAEVQVSIKAPAADIAKFHNFTFTAGDDYQSLRQIVFAGSFEGVTTFGIGTASQTPLAVESHKDSAGKTQVVLYLAH
;
A
#
# COMPACT_ATOMS: atom_id res chain seq x y z
N MET A 1 1.33 23.12 -62.20
CA MET A 1 1.39 24.58 -61.95
C MET A 1 0.51 24.88 -60.75
N ALA A 2 1.12 25.41 -59.69
CA ALA A 2 0.60 25.97 -58.43
C ALA A 2 -0.36 25.14 -57.54
N PRO A 3 0.04 24.94 -56.27
CA PRO A 3 -0.89 25.01 -55.14
C PRO A 3 -0.63 26.26 -54.28
N THR A 4 -1.74 26.92 -53.96
CA THR A 4 -1.89 28.17 -53.21
C THR A 4 -1.42 28.01 -51.76
N LYS A 5 -0.55 28.92 -51.29
CA LYS A 5 -0.05 28.94 -49.91
C LYS A 5 -1.10 29.53 -48.96
N LEU A 6 -1.48 28.79 -47.92
CA LEU A 6 -2.24 29.30 -46.78
C LEU A 6 -1.24 29.78 -45.71
N ALA A 7 -1.25 31.07 -45.40
CA ALA A 7 -0.44 31.66 -44.34
C ALA A 7 -1.18 31.53 -43.00
N ALA A 8 -0.54 30.90 -42.01
CA ALA A 8 -1.00 30.86 -40.62
C ALA A 8 -0.35 32.00 -39.84
N ALA A 9 -1.16 32.88 -39.25
CA ALA A 9 -0.73 33.95 -38.37
C ALA A 9 -0.64 33.41 -36.93
N THR A 10 0.55 33.38 -36.37
CA THR A 10 0.80 32.97 -34.98
C THR A 10 0.83 34.20 -34.09
N ALA A 11 -0.19 34.38 -33.25
CA ALA A 11 -0.20 35.40 -32.21
C ALA A 11 0.54 34.87 -30.96
N LEU A 12 1.65 35.52 -30.59
CA LEU A 12 2.30 35.34 -29.30
C LEU A 12 1.42 35.95 -28.20
N LEU A 13 1.13 35.18 -27.14
CA LEU A 13 0.66 35.73 -25.88
C LEU A 13 1.59 35.26 -24.75
N ALA A 14 2.43 36.19 -24.29
CA ALA A 14 3.26 36.04 -23.11
C ALA A 14 2.41 36.23 -21.85
N ILE A 15 2.51 35.31 -20.89
CA ILE A 15 1.90 35.46 -19.56
C ILE A 15 3.02 35.59 -18.53
N VAL A 16 2.87 36.64 -17.73
CA VAL A 16 3.83 37.28 -16.84
C VAL A 16 3.91 36.54 -15.49
N LEU A 17 5.13 36.41 -14.96
CA LEU A 17 5.43 35.94 -13.61
C LEU A 17 4.84 36.88 -12.55
N ALA A 18 4.13 36.33 -11.57
CA ALA A 18 3.83 37.00 -10.31
C ALA A 18 4.51 36.25 -9.16
N ALA A 19 5.60 36.83 -8.65
CA ALA A 19 6.23 36.43 -7.40
C ALA A 19 5.60 37.24 -6.26
N CYS A 20 5.10 36.57 -5.23
CA CYS A 20 4.73 37.19 -3.96
C CYS A 20 5.70 36.71 -2.88
N SER A 21 6.54 37.63 -2.42
CA SER A 21 7.34 37.53 -1.20
C SER A 21 6.62 38.21 -0.04
N GLY A 22 6.82 37.69 1.19
CA GLY A 22 6.33 38.24 2.45
C GLY A 22 5.48 37.20 3.19
N ASN A 23 5.57 37.01 4.50
CA ASN A 23 6.17 37.80 5.55
C ASN A 23 6.36 36.90 6.79
N THR A 24 7.46 37.09 7.50
CA THR A 24 7.73 36.54 8.84
C THR A 24 6.67 37.02 9.83
N GLN A 25 6.00 36.11 10.54
CA GLN A 25 5.43 36.42 11.86
C GLN A 25 5.60 35.26 12.84
N GLN A 26 6.19 35.67 13.96
CA GLN A 26 6.52 34.95 15.17
C GLN A 26 5.45 35.30 16.23
N SER A 27 4.85 34.28 16.84
CA SER A 27 4.14 34.29 18.14
C SER A 27 3.21 33.08 18.16
N ALA A 28 2.92 32.39 19.24
CA ALA A 28 3.40 32.33 20.61
C ALA A 28 2.65 31.11 21.18
N SER A 29 3.32 30.25 21.95
CA SER A 29 2.67 29.09 22.59
C SER A 29 1.64 29.55 23.63
N PRO A 30 0.42 29.02 23.65
CA PRO A 30 -0.46 29.17 24.80
C PRO A 30 -0.05 28.17 25.90
N THR A 31 0.50 28.71 26.99
CA THR A 31 0.59 28.02 28.28
C THR A 31 -0.79 28.07 28.94
N THR A 32 -1.52 26.95 28.96
CA THR A 32 -2.70 26.78 29.81
C THR A 32 -2.33 25.97 31.04
N SER A 33 -2.21 26.66 32.17
CA SER A 33 -2.17 26.06 33.50
C SER A 33 -3.54 25.46 33.82
N ALA A 34 -3.60 24.14 33.99
CA ALA A 34 -4.78 23.44 34.48
C ALA A 34 -4.66 23.18 35.98
N THR A 35 -5.62 23.73 36.72
CA THR A 35 -5.81 23.61 38.17
C THR A 35 -6.09 22.16 38.58
N SER A 36 -5.33 21.68 39.56
CA SER A 36 -5.52 20.38 40.21
C SER A 36 -6.65 20.45 41.24
N SER A 37 -7.75 19.73 41.00
CA SER A 37 -8.79 19.47 41.99
C SER A 37 -8.82 17.98 42.33
N LYS A 38 -8.48 17.67 43.57
CA LYS A 38 -8.49 16.34 44.22
C LYS A 38 -9.92 15.78 44.32
N PRO A 39 -10.22 14.58 43.78
CA PRO A 39 -11.44 13.88 44.13
C PRO A 39 -11.25 13.04 45.41
N THR A 40 -12.20 13.20 46.32
CA THR A 40 -12.38 12.42 47.55
C THR A 40 -12.86 11.01 47.21
N GLY A 41 -12.24 10.01 47.84
CA GLY A 41 -12.42 8.60 47.55
C GLY A 41 -13.83 8.07 47.82
N THR A 42 -14.27 7.16 46.94
CA THR A 42 -15.30 6.17 47.22
C THR A 42 -14.74 4.83 46.78
N ALA A 43 -14.62 3.89 47.72
CA ALA A 43 -14.03 2.58 47.49
C ALA A 43 -14.98 1.74 46.61
N PHE A 44 -14.48 1.33 45.44
CA PHE A 44 -15.15 0.34 44.60
C PHE A 44 -14.72 -1.07 45.05
N PRO A 45 -15.63 -2.06 45.08
CA PRO A 45 -15.26 -3.44 45.41
C PRO A 45 -14.32 -3.99 44.34
N THR A 46 -13.12 -4.40 44.75
CA THR A 46 -12.15 -5.09 43.90
C THR A 46 -12.65 -6.50 43.61
N SER A 47 -13.42 -6.66 42.54
CA SER A 47 -13.63 -7.98 41.96
C SER A 47 -12.33 -8.40 41.29
N SER A 48 -11.62 -9.33 41.93
CA SER A 48 -10.51 -10.06 41.34
C SER A 48 -11.03 -10.93 40.20
N VAL A 49 -11.05 -10.38 38.99
CA VAL A 49 -11.13 -11.20 37.78
C VAL A 49 -9.80 -11.90 37.62
N SER A 50 -9.81 -13.22 37.85
CA SER A 50 -8.73 -14.09 37.39
C SER A 50 -8.62 -13.96 35.88
N SER A 51 -7.66 -13.16 35.43
CA SER A 51 -7.22 -13.15 34.04
C SER A 51 -6.46 -14.45 33.79
N THR A 52 -7.19 -15.51 33.42
CA THR A 52 -6.55 -16.57 32.64
C THR A 52 -6.03 -15.92 31.36
N PRO A 53 -4.75 -16.09 30.99
CA PRO A 53 -4.25 -15.59 29.72
C PRO A 53 -5.04 -16.29 28.61
N ILE A 54 -5.97 -15.55 28.02
CA ILE A 54 -6.69 -15.97 26.82
C ILE A 54 -5.69 -15.95 25.68
N ASN A 55 -5.44 -17.14 25.12
CA ASN A 55 -4.80 -17.44 23.86
C ASN A 55 -3.73 -16.45 23.40
N SER A 56 -2.47 -16.84 23.64
CA SER A 56 -1.41 -16.61 22.68
C SER A 56 -2.01 -16.70 21.27
N LEU A 57 -1.84 -15.65 20.45
CA LEU A 57 -1.81 -15.83 19.00
C LEU A 57 -1.01 -17.12 18.73
N PRO A 58 -1.40 -17.99 17.78
CA PRO A 58 -0.52 -19.07 17.37
C PRO A 58 0.84 -18.41 17.12
N SER A 59 1.83 -18.81 17.91
CA SER A 59 3.14 -18.23 17.80
C SER A 59 3.57 -18.53 16.38
N LEU A 60 3.62 -17.49 15.53
CA LEU A 60 4.17 -17.56 14.17
C LEU A 60 5.60 -18.14 14.17
N ASP A 61 6.22 -18.23 15.35
CA ASP A 61 7.40 -19.02 15.66
C ASP A 61 7.36 -20.42 15.04
N GLY A 62 7.97 -20.52 13.85
CA GLY A 62 8.27 -21.77 13.18
C GLY A 62 7.31 -22.19 12.08
N CYS A 63 6.36 -21.35 11.64
CA CYS A 63 5.62 -21.67 10.42
C CYS A 63 6.54 -21.51 9.21
N VAL A 64 6.90 -22.64 8.59
CA VAL A 64 7.73 -22.70 7.39
C VAL A 64 6.91 -23.28 6.24
N GLU A 65 6.81 -22.53 5.16
CA GLU A 65 6.16 -22.93 3.90
C GLU A 65 7.03 -22.44 2.73
N ASP A 66 7.20 -23.28 1.71
CA ASP A 66 8.04 -22.98 0.53
C ASP A 66 9.46 -22.49 0.86
N GLY A 67 10.01 -22.91 2.01
CA GLY A 67 11.33 -22.52 2.50
C GLY A 67 11.40 -21.14 3.16
N LEU A 68 10.28 -20.42 3.26
CA LEU A 68 10.16 -19.14 3.94
C LEU A 68 9.72 -19.36 5.39
N ASN A 69 10.33 -18.64 6.32
CA ASN A 69 9.98 -18.65 7.75
C ASN A 69 9.37 -17.31 8.13
N VAL A 70 8.10 -17.34 8.55
CA VAL A 70 7.35 -16.13 8.92
C VAL A 70 7.84 -15.45 10.21
N ALA A 71 8.68 -16.11 11.00
CA ALA A 71 9.14 -15.61 12.30
C ALA A 71 9.97 -14.32 12.22
N THR A 72 10.55 -13.99 11.05
CA THR A 72 11.28 -12.74 10.84
C THR A 72 10.41 -11.60 10.32
N TRP A 73 9.18 -11.89 9.93
CA TRP A 73 8.25 -10.90 9.38
C TRP A 73 7.61 -10.09 10.50
N ASN A 74 7.15 -8.88 10.15
CA ASN A 74 6.54 -7.96 11.11
C ASN A 74 5.51 -7.06 10.39
N THR A 75 4.94 -6.10 11.10
CA THR A 75 3.89 -5.20 10.58
C THR A 75 4.42 -3.85 10.10
N LEU A 76 5.74 -3.66 10.07
CA LEU A 76 6.36 -2.43 9.56
C LEU A 76 6.30 -2.39 8.02
N PRO A 77 6.47 -1.20 7.41
CA PRO A 77 6.61 -1.09 5.97
C PRO A 77 7.77 -1.94 5.45
N ASP A 78 7.53 -2.64 4.35
CA ASP A 78 8.53 -3.44 3.66
C ASP A 78 8.61 -3.06 2.18
N GLY A 79 9.75 -3.27 1.54
CA GLY A 79 9.98 -2.89 0.16
C GLY A 79 11.42 -3.03 -0.30
N GLY A 80 11.60 -2.90 -1.60
CA GLY A 80 12.91 -3.07 -2.23
C GLY A 80 12.95 -2.58 -3.68
N GLY A 81 14.08 -2.83 -4.33
CA GLY A 81 14.32 -2.44 -5.72
C GLY A 81 14.55 -0.92 -5.91
N PRO A 82 14.61 -0.44 -7.17
CA PRO A 82 14.85 0.96 -7.50
C PRO A 82 13.84 1.91 -6.84
N ASP A 83 14.25 3.13 -6.48
CA ASP A 83 13.36 4.12 -5.83
C ASP A 83 12.41 4.85 -6.78
N HIS A 84 12.64 4.76 -8.08
CA HIS A 84 11.82 5.37 -9.12
C HIS A 84 11.47 4.37 -10.22
N PRO A 85 10.37 4.58 -10.99
CA PRO A 85 10.04 3.74 -12.13
C PRO A 85 11.11 3.86 -13.22
N ILE A 86 11.96 2.84 -13.34
CA ILE A 86 13.02 2.76 -14.36
C ILE A 86 12.80 1.65 -15.38
N THR A 87 11.83 0.76 -15.13
CA THR A 87 11.52 -0.33 -16.06
C THR A 87 10.67 0.16 -17.22
N THR A 88 10.81 -0.51 -18.36
CA THR A 88 9.91 -0.35 -19.51
C THR A 88 8.74 -1.35 -19.48
N GLY A 89 8.73 -2.27 -18.52
CA GLY A 89 7.66 -3.23 -18.31
C GLY A 89 6.46 -2.68 -17.56
N THR A 90 5.45 -3.52 -17.47
CA THR A 90 4.15 -3.23 -16.90
C THR A 90 3.71 -4.33 -15.94
N VAL A 91 2.82 -3.98 -14.99
CA VAL A 91 2.08 -4.96 -14.19
C VAL A 91 1.01 -5.57 -15.09
N SER A 92 1.15 -6.86 -15.39
CA SER A 92 0.31 -7.57 -16.36
C SER A 92 -0.84 -8.35 -15.69
N ASP A 93 -0.61 -8.83 -14.48
CA ASP A 93 -1.59 -9.64 -13.74
C ASP A 93 -1.40 -9.59 -12.22
N VAL A 94 -2.44 -10.01 -11.50
CA VAL A 94 -2.43 -10.15 -10.04
C VAL A 94 -3.02 -11.50 -9.66
N VAL A 95 -2.20 -12.33 -9.04
CA VAL A 95 -2.54 -13.72 -8.73
C VAL A 95 -2.48 -13.95 -7.22
N PRO A 96 -3.64 -13.97 -6.53
CA PRO A 96 -3.71 -14.41 -5.15
C PRO A 96 -3.65 -15.93 -5.05
N LYS A 97 -3.08 -16.45 -3.95
CA LYS A 97 -3.08 -17.88 -3.63
C LYS A 97 -3.10 -18.06 -2.10
N PRO A 98 -3.97 -18.93 -1.56
CA PRO A 98 -3.96 -19.28 -0.14
C PRO A 98 -2.79 -20.20 0.19
N GLY A 99 -2.33 -20.18 1.43
CA GLY A 99 -1.26 -21.05 1.92
C GLY A 99 -1.50 -21.49 3.36
N ARG A 100 -0.64 -22.39 3.84
CA ARG A 100 -0.73 -22.96 5.19
C ARG A 100 -0.23 -22.00 6.26
N CYS A 101 0.80 -21.23 5.98
CA CYS A 101 1.45 -20.28 6.88
C CYS A 101 1.19 -18.84 6.49
N PHE A 102 0.90 -18.59 5.22
CA PHE A 102 0.64 -17.27 4.69
C PHE A 102 -0.22 -17.34 3.44
N ASP A 103 -1.02 -16.30 3.22
CA ASP A 103 -1.61 -16.05 1.90
C ASP A 103 -0.64 -15.22 1.06
N THR A 104 -0.69 -15.37 -0.26
CA THR A 104 0.17 -14.62 -1.18
C THR A 104 -0.63 -13.81 -2.18
N VAL A 105 -0.08 -12.67 -2.58
CA VAL A 105 -0.54 -11.87 -3.71
C VAL A 105 0.65 -11.62 -4.62
N THR A 106 0.65 -12.27 -5.78
CA THR A 106 1.72 -12.15 -6.79
C THR A 106 1.34 -11.13 -7.84
N PHE A 107 2.09 -10.04 -7.93
CA PHE A 107 2.02 -9.08 -9.03
C PHE A 107 2.97 -9.54 -10.13
N GLN A 108 2.43 -9.92 -11.28
CA GLN A 108 3.22 -10.36 -12.43
C GLN A 108 3.61 -9.16 -13.27
N LEU A 109 4.85 -9.15 -13.77
CA LEU A 109 5.35 -8.11 -14.64
C LEU A 109 5.84 -8.69 -15.96
N ASP A 110 5.62 -7.99 -17.06
CA ASP A 110 6.03 -8.41 -18.40
C ASP A 110 7.52 -8.09 -18.72
N THR A 111 8.33 -7.80 -17.70
CA THR A 111 9.75 -7.43 -17.83
C THR A 111 10.67 -8.39 -17.08
N SER A 112 11.95 -8.40 -17.46
CA SER A 112 13.04 -9.02 -16.69
C SER A 112 13.87 -7.98 -15.90
N ASP A 113 13.50 -6.71 -15.91
CA ASP A 113 14.22 -5.66 -15.17
C ASP A 113 13.95 -5.74 -13.67
N PRO A 114 14.86 -5.21 -12.83
CA PRO A 114 14.53 -4.91 -11.43
C PRO A 114 13.39 -3.89 -11.36
N VAL A 115 12.40 -4.16 -10.51
CA VAL A 115 11.27 -3.26 -10.27
C VAL A 115 11.20 -2.93 -8.78
N GLY A 116 10.97 -1.65 -8.49
CA GLY A 116 10.82 -1.20 -7.11
C GLY A 116 9.42 -1.46 -6.58
N TYR A 117 9.31 -1.76 -5.29
CA TYR A 117 8.03 -2.03 -4.65
C TYR A 117 8.04 -1.61 -3.19
N ARG A 118 6.84 -1.39 -2.65
CA ARG A 118 6.64 -1.09 -1.22
C ARG A 118 5.25 -1.56 -0.79
N ALA A 119 5.16 -2.15 0.39
CA ALA A 119 3.91 -2.40 1.09
C ALA A 119 3.95 -1.75 2.48
N ALA A 120 2.84 -1.16 2.89
CA ALA A 120 2.70 -0.62 4.24
C ALA A 120 1.24 -0.66 4.68
N TYR A 121 1.02 -0.97 5.95
CA TYR A 121 -0.27 -0.70 6.57
C TYR A 121 -0.54 0.81 6.57
N VAL A 122 -1.75 1.19 6.18
CA VAL A 122 -2.20 2.58 6.10
C VAL A 122 -3.55 2.74 6.79
N PRO A 123 -3.90 3.95 7.28
CA PRO A 123 -5.25 4.19 7.80
C PRO A 123 -6.34 4.08 6.73
N GLN A 124 -5.99 4.36 5.48
CA GLN A 124 -6.86 4.24 4.31
C GLN A 124 -6.00 4.17 3.04
N VAL A 125 -6.38 3.32 2.09
CA VAL A 125 -5.75 3.28 0.76
C VAL A 125 -6.19 4.50 -0.04
N THR A 126 -5.24 5.12 -0.74
CA THR A 126 -5.50 6.29 -1.56
C THR A 126 -4.93 6.14 -2.96
N GLN A 127 -5.63 6.70 -3.93
CA GLN A 127 -5.17 6.79 -5.32
C GLN A 127 -4.08 7.85 -5.45
N ALA A 128 -2.96 7.46 -6.06
CA ALA A 128 -1.86 8.37 -6.38
C ALA A 128 -2.33 9.53 -7.30
N GLY A 129 -1.77 10.72 -7.09
CA GLY A 129 -2.12 11.93 -7.84
C GLY A 129 -3.40 12.63 -7.36
N SER A 130 -4.51 11.89 -7.19
CA SER A 130 -5.80 12.47 -6.77
C SER A 130 -5.99 12.53 -5.26
N GLY A 131 -5.36 11.63 -4.50
CA GLY A 131 -5.59 11.44 -3.07
C GLY A 131 -6.97 10.86 -2.74
N ARG A 132 -7.74 10.43 -3.74
CA ARG A 132 -9.06 9.82 -3.55
C ARG A 132 -8.93 8.55 -2.72
N VAL A 133 -9.74 8.43 -1.68
CA VAL A 133 -9.83 7.22 -0.87
C VAL A 133 -10.42 6.09 -1.70
N ILE A 134 -9.76 4.93 -1.66
CA ILE A 134 -10.21 3.69 -2.28
C ILE A 134 -10.68 2.78 -1.15
N PRO A 135 -12.00 2.51 -1.03
CA PRO A 135 -12.49 1.60 -0.01
C PRO A 135 -11.92 0.19 -0.18
N VAL A 136 -11.46 -0.39 0.93
CA VAL A 136 -10.94 -1.76 0.98
C VAL A 136 -11.57 -2.50 2.16
N ASP A 137 -12.14 -3.66 1.88
CA ASP A 137 -12.80 -4.50 2.87
C ASP A 137 -11.77 -5.31 3.67
N GLY A 138 -11.86 -5.27 5.00
CA GLY A 138 -10.97 -6.00 5.89
C GLY A 138 -10.96 -5.43 7.31
N GLY A 139 -10.16 -6.04 8.19
CA GLY A 139 -9.84 -5.50 9.52
C GLY A 139 -8.59 -4.61 9.53
N ALA A 140 -7.78 -4.64 8.46
CA ALA A 140 -6.69 -3.69 8.23
C ALA A 140 -6.43 -3.52 6.72
N GLU A 141 -5.79 -2.41 6.35
CA GLU A 141 -5.52 -2.06 4.95
C GLU A 141 -4.01 -1.92 4.70
N VAL A 142 -3.52 -2.57 3.65
CA VAL A 142 -2.15 -2.41 3.15
C VAL A 142 -2.18 -1.74 1.79
N GLN A 143 -1.44 -0.65 1.64
CA GLN A 143 -1.19 -0.05 0.33
C GLN A 143 0.09 -0.66 -0.26
N VAL A 144 -0.06 -1.33 -1.40
CA VAL A 144 1.07 -1.86 -2.18
C VAL A 144 1.30 -0.94 -3.37
N SER A 145 2.54 -0.50 -3.57
CA SER A 145 2.96 0.31 -4.71
C SER A 145 4.06 -0.41 -5.47
N ILE A 146 3.83 -0.65 -6.75
CA ILE A 146 4.78 -1.26 -7.68
C ILE A 146 5.25 -0.18 -8.67
N LYS A 147 6.55 0.05 -8.79
CA LYS A 147 7.15 1.07 -9.66
C LYS A 147 7.25 0.59 -11.11
N ALA A 148 6.10 0.14 -11.63
CA ALA A 148 5.83 -0.16 -13.01
C ALA A 148 4.38 0.27 -13.33
N PRO A 149 4.10 0.84 -14.51
CA PRO A 149 2.73 1.14 -14.93
C PRO A 149 1.89 -0.13 -15.10
N ALA A 150 0.56 0.01 -15.07
CA ALA A 150 -0.33 -1.11 -15.36
C ALA A 150 -0.38 -1.37 -16.87
N ALA A 151 -0.39 -2.64 -17.29
CA ALA A 151 -0.39 -3.03 -18.71
C ALA A 151 -1.62 -2.49 -19.44
N ASP A 152 -2.78 -2.56 -18.79
CA ASP A 152 -4.06 -2.10 -19.30
C ASP A 152 -4.87 -1.46 -18.16
N ILE A 153 -4.85 -0.13 -18.10
CA ILE A 153 -5.59 0.64 -17.09
C ILE A 153 -7.09 0.37 -17.18
N ALA A 154 -7.65 0.17 -18.37
CA ALA A 154 -9.07 -0.06 -18.54
C ALA A 154 -9.48 -1.42 -17.96
N LYS A 155 -8.65 -2.46 -18.16
CA LYS A 155 -8.83 -3.77 -17.52
C LYS A 155 -8.73 -3.66 -16.00
N PHE A 156 -7.71 -2.96 -15.48
CA PHE A 156 -7.49 -2.87 -14.04
C PHE A 156 -8.46 -1.93 -13.31
N HIS A 157 -9.09 -0.96 -13.98
CA HIS A 157 -10.00 -0.01 -13.35
C HIS A 157 -11.12 -0.68 -12.52
N ASN A 158 -11.61 -1.84 -12.98
CA ASN A 158 -12.65 -2.61 -12.28
C ASN A 158 -12.09 -3.87 -11.60
N PHE A 159 -10.77 -4.01 -11.50
CA PHE A 159 -10.17 -5.16 -10.86
C PHE A 159 -10.41 -5.11 -9.36
N THR A 160 -11.12 -6.13 -8.90
CA THR A 160 -11.26 -6.48 -7.49
C THR A 160 -11.18 -7.99 -7.36
N PHE A 161 -10.55 -8.46 -6.29
CA PHE A 161 -10.58 -9.84 -5.86
C PHE A 161 -11.13 -9.89 -4.44
N THR A 162 -12.11 -10.76 -4.19
CA THR A 162 -12.63 -11.05 -2.85
C THR A 162 -12.21 -12.45 -2.48
N ALA A 163 -11.52 -12.58 -1.35
CA ALA A 163 -11.00 -13.85 -0.89
C ALA A 163 -12.11 -14.79 -0.41
N GLY A 164 -11.97 -16.08 -0.70
CA GLY A 164 -12.83 -17.14 -0.19
C GLY A 164 -12.44 -17.61 1.21
N ASP A 165 -13.14 -18.63 1.71
CA ASP A 165 -12.93 -19.19 3.06
C ASP A 165 -11.57 -19.90 3.23
N ASP A 166 -10.88 -20.19 2.12
CA ASP A 166 -9.55 -20.78 2.08
C ASP A 166 -8.42 -19.81 2.44
N TYR A 167 -8.69 -18.49 2.38
CA TYR A 167 -7.73 -17.46 2.76
C TYR A 167 -7.89 -17.09 4.23
N GLN A 168 -6.80 -17.20 5.00
CA GLN A 168 -6.84 -16.89 6.42
C GLN A 168 -6.64 -15.40 6.70
N SER A 169 -5.72 -14.77 5.98
CA SER A 169 -5.30 -13.38 6.17
C SER A 169 -5.80 -12.44 5.08
N LEU A 170 -5.85 -12.87 3.82
CA LEU A 170 -6.33 -12.03 2.72
C LEU A 170 -7.87 -11.92 2.76
N ARG A 171 -8.38 -10.72 2.50
CA ARG A 171 -9.84 -10.44 2.39
C ARG A 171 -10.19 -9.83 1.05
N GLN A 172 -9.41 -8.86 0.59
CA GLN A 172 -9.68 -8.19 -0.67
C GLN A 172 -8.40 -7.69 -1.34
N ILE A 173 -8.44 -7.59 -2.67
CA ILE A 173 -7.48 -6.82 -3.46
C ILE A 173 -8.27 -5.86 -4.33
N VAL A 174 -7.93 -4.58 -4.31
CA VAL A 174 -8.57 -3.55 -5.12
C VAL A 174 -7.50 -2.79 -5.89
N PHE A 175 -7.74 -2.51 -7.17
CA PHE A 175 -6.89 -1.60 -7.91
C PHE A 175 -7.08 -0.15 -7.43
N ALA A 176 -5.98 0.48 -7.01
CA ALA A 176 -5.99 1.86 -6.50
C ALA A 176 -5.41 2.87 -7.48
N GLY A 177 -5.13 2.46 -8.73
CA GLY A 177 -4.71 3.34 -9.82
C GLY A 177 -3.30 3.06 -10.33
N SER A 178 -3.01 3.65 -11.50
CA SER A 178 -1.66 3.69 -12.07
C SER A 178 -1.37 5.12 -12.52
N PHE A 179 -0.32 5.72 -11.96
CA PHE A 179 0.02 7.12 -12.18
C PHE A 179 1.54 7.30 -12.15
N GLU A 180 2.09 8.08 -13.08
CA GLU A 180 3.54 8.37 -13.19
C GLU A 180 4.46 7.13 -13.16
N GLY A 181 4.00 6.01 -13.73
CA GLY A 181 4.76 4.76 -13.76
C GLY A 181 4.72 3.95 -12.46
N VAL A 182 3.85 4.31 -11.51
CA VAL A 182 3.60 3.54 -10.29
C VAL A 182 2.17 3.01 -10.32
N THR A 183 2.03 1.72 -10.09
CA THR A 183 0.73 1.05 -9.92
C THR A 183 0.49 0.74 -8.46
N THR A 184 -0.68 1.13 -7.95
CA THR A 184 -1.05 0.97 -6.56
C THR A 184 -2.22 0.00 -6.43
N PHE A 185 -2.15 -0.88 -5.43
CA PHE A 185 -3.24 -1.76 -5.01
C PHE A 185 -3.53 -1.56 -3.54
N GLY A 186 -4.80 -1.64 -3.18
CA GLY A 186 -5.24 -1.78 -1.80
C GLY A 186 -5.46 -3.25 -1.47
N ILE A 187 -4.90 -3.70 -0.36
CA ILE A 187 -5.03 -5.08 0.13
C ILE A 187 -5.75 -5.05 1.46
N GLY A 188 -6.91 -5.67 1.51
CA GLY A 188 -7.68 -5.87 2.73
C GLY A 188 -7.22 -7.13 3.41
N THR A 189 -6.86 -7.03 4.69
CA THR A 189 -6.44 -8.17 5.51
C THR A 189 -7.42 -8.41 6.65
N ALA A 190 -7.44 -9.62 7.20
CA ALA A 190 -8.31 -9.99 8.33
C ALA A 190 -8.02 -9.15 9.58
N SER A 191 -6.73 -8.86 9.81
CA SER A 191 -6.19 -8.01 10.86
C SER A 191 -4.79 -7.52 10.45
N GLN A 192 -4.15 -6.68 11.27
CA GLN A 192 -2.72 -6.40 11.08
C GLN A 192 -1.89 -7.64 11.43
N THR A 193 -1.51 -8.38 10.39
CA THR A 193 -0.66 -9.57 10.48
C THR A 193 0.76 -9.24 10.00
N PRO A 194 1.82 -9.95 10.47
CA PRO A 194 3.13 -9.87 9.86
C PRO A 194 3.08 -10.10 8.35
N LEU A 195 3.82 -9.26 7.63
CA LEU A 195 3.95 -9.32 6.19
C LEU A 195 5.41 -9.26 5.77
N ALA A 196 5.66 -9.67 4.54
CA ALA A 196 6.89 -9.41 3.81
C ALA A 196 6.57 -9.20 2.33
N VAL A 197 7.48 -8.53 1.62
CA VAL A 197 7.41 -8.39 0.16
C VAL A 197 8.76 -8.69 -0.45
N GLU A 198 8.77 -9.56 -1.46
CA GLU A 198 9.99 -9.90 -2.19
C GLU A 198 9.78 -9.79 -3.70
N SER A 199 10.88 -9.73 -4.44
CA SER A 199 10.87 -9.87 -5.90
C SER A 199 11.70 -11.05 -6.34
N HIS A 200 11.16 -11.87 -7.22
CA HIS A 200 11.88 -12.99 -7.83
C HIS A 200 11.66 -13.05 -9.33
N LYS A 201 12.37 -13.97 -9.97
CA LYS A 201 12.14 -14.33 -11.37
C LYS A 201 11.25 -15.56 -11.43
N ASP A 202 10.24 -15.52 -12.28
CA ASP A 202 9.46 -16.70 -12.61
C ASP A 202 10.24 -17.65 -13.54
N SER A 203 9.61 -18.77 -13.89
CA SER A 203 10.21 -19.78 -14.76
C SER A 203 10.51 -19.29 -16.18
N ALA A 204 9.88 -18.20 -16.62
CA ALA A 204 10.14 -17.54 -17.90
C ALA A 204 11.17 -16.40 -17.77
N GLY A 205 11.72 -16.17 -16.58
CA GLY A 205 12.68 -15.10 -16.30
C GLY A 205 12.05 -13.72 -16.14
N LYS A 206 10.72 -13.64 -16.00
CA LYS A 206 10.00 -12.40 -15.76
C LYS A 206 9.97 -12.06 -14.28
N THR A 207 10.00 -10.76 -13.98
CA THR A 207 9.92 -10.25 -12.62
C THR A 207 8.53 -10.48 -12.07
N GLN A 208 8.48 -10.99 -10.85
CA GLN A 208 7.28 -11.01 -10.02
C GLN A 208 7.58 -10.31 -8.70
N VAL A 209 6.62 -9.57 -8.18
CA VAL A 209 6.64 -9.07 -6.81
C VAL A 209 5.59 -9.83 -6.03
N VAL A 210 5.94 -10.37 -4.87
CA VAL A 210 5.02 -11.17 -4.06
C VAL A 210 4.88 -10.53 -2.69
N LEU A 211 3.65 -10.20 -2.33
CA LEU A 211 3.26 -9.87 -0.97
C LEU A 211 2.86 -11.16 -0.25
N TYR A 212 3.44 -11.39 0.93
CA TYR A 212 3.12 -12.49 1.82
C TYR A 212 2.39 -11.95 3.06
N LEU A 213 1.31 -12.62 3.47
CA LEU A 213 0.48 -12.25 4.62
C LEU A 213 0.37 -13.45 5.57
N ALA A 214 1.11 -13.43 6.68
CA ALA A 214 1.18 -14.54 7.63
C ALA A 214 -0.16 -14.80 8.35
N HIS A 215 -0.35 -16.02 8.89
CA HIS A 215 -1.46 -16.38 9.79
C HIS A 215 -1.10 -17.49 10.78
#